data_AF-A0A386ZF77-F1
#
_entry.id   AF-A0A386ZF77-F1
#
_cell.length_a   1.000
_cell.length_b   1.000
_cell.length_c   1.000
_cell.angle_alpha   90.00
_cell.angle_beta   90.00
_cell.angle_gamma   90.00
#
_symmetry.space_group_name_H-M   'P 1'
#
loop_
_entity.id
_entity.type
_entity.pdbx_description
1 polymer ?
#
loop_
_entity_poly.entity_id
_entity_poly.type
_entity_poly.pdbx_seq_one_letter_code
_entity_poly.pdbx_strand_id
1 'polypeptide(L)'
;MALRISGRAITSDLTPETAHLVPGPDGGAWVLSWLPGWEFTREQAIDGMALDEMLSDPDSVDGDLAVEMAALRAESLGIGLEDVVTRLFARVVERDRMRHRQADADRSEQSKPERSVPGASSPRPGTPRWLTTLRSALRARTVELLWAGYRRRHPNSPQIGSRGSGTQRPAACDALPDR
;
A
#
# COMPACT_ATOMS: atom_id res chain seq x y z
N MET A 1 -14.75 9.65 0.48
CA MET A 1 -14.66 8.25 0.02
C MET A 1 -14.71 7.32 1.21
N ALA A 2 -14.90 6.01 1.01
CA ALA A 2 -15.21 5.09 2.11
C ALA A 2 -14.54 3.74 1.95
N LEU A 3 -13.68 3.40 2.93
CA LEU A 3 -13.20 2.04 3.12
C LEU A 3 -14.38 1.08 3.30
N ARG A 4 -14.35 -0.03 2.56
CA ARG A 4 -15.28 -1.14 2.77
C ARG A 4 -14.64 -2.10 3.76
N ILE A 5 -15.17 -2.12 4.99
CA ILE A 5 -14.66 -2.95 6.09
C ILE A 5 -15.61 -4.13 6.30
N SER A 6 -15.04 -5.33 6.29
CA SER A 6 -15.73 -6.58 6.64
C SER A 6 -14.99 -7.28 7.79
N GLY A 7 -15.52 -8.40 8.28
CA GLY A 7 -14.86 -9.19 9.33
C GLY A 7 -13.54 -9.83 8.91
N ARG A 8 -13.24 -9.92 7.60
CA ARG A 8 -12.05 -10.62 7.09
C ARG A 8 -11.22 -9.83 6.08
N ALA A 9 -11.74 -8.71 5.59
CA ALA A 9 -11.08 -7.88 4.58
C ALA A 9 -11.44 -6.40 4.74
N ILE A 10 -10.48 -5.54 4.42
CA ILE A 10 -10.66 -4.09 4.28
C ILE A 10 -10.16 -3.71 2.88
N THR A 11 -10.97 -2.98 2.12
CA THR A 11 -10.65 -2.57 0.74
C THR A 11 -11.01 -1.11 0.51
N SER A 12 -10.26 -0.43 -0.34
CA SER A 12 -10.58 0.92 -0.82
C SER A 12 -11.11 0.87 -2.26
N ASP A 13 -11.93 1.86 -2.64
CA ASP A 13 -12.31 2.12 -4.03
C ASP A 13 -11.30 3.04 -4.75
N LEU A 14 -10.39 3.68 -4.02
CA LEU A 14 -9.30 4.52 -4.56
C LEU A 14 -8.02 3.77 -4.84
N THR A 15 -7.74 2.75 -4.04
CA THR A 15 -6.45 2.08 -4.04
C THR A 15 -6.63 0.61 -4.35
N PRO A 16 -5.67 -0.02 -5.05
CA PRO A 16 -5.68 -1.46 -5.28
C PRO A 16 -5.27 -2.24 -4.02
N GLU A 17 -4.98 -1.54 -2.92
CA GLU A 17 -4.46 -2.15 -1.71
C GLU A 17 -5.60 -2.74 -0.87
N THR A 18 -5.25 -3.73 -0.08
CA THR A 18 -6.19 -4.48 0.74
C THR A 18 -5.54 -4.86 2.07
N ALA A 19 -6.35 -4.92 3.11
CA ALA A 19 -6.01 -5.64 4.33
C ALA A 19 -6.84 -6.92 4.40
N HIS A 20 -6.25 -8.01 4.87
CA HIS A 20 -6.97 -9.25 5.10
C HIS A 20 -6.57 -9.88 6.42
N LEU A 21 -7.54 -10.56 7.05
CA LEU A 21 -7.32 -11.33 8.26
C LEU A 21 -6.72 -12.69 7.88
N VAL A 22 -5.51 -12.96 8.37
CA VAL A 22 -4.86 -14.27 8.35
C VAL A 22 -5.28 -14.99 9.63
N PRO A 23 -6.06 -16.08 9.55
CA PRO A 23 -6.50 -16.82 10.74
C PRO A 23 -5.31 -17.40 11.50
N GLY A 24 -5.40 -17.37 12.83
CA GLY A 24 -4.37 -17.90 13.72
C GLY A 24 -4.94 -18.21 15.11
N PRO A 25 -4.12 -18.79 16.00
CA PRO A 25 -4.45 -18.84 17.42
C PRO A 25 -4.74 -17.39 17.89
N ASP A 26 -5.76 -17.21 18.72
CA ASP A 26 -6.23 -15.90 19.19
C ASP A 26 -7.00 -15.02 18.18
N GLY A 27 -7.53 -15.62 17.12
CA GLY A 27 -8.41 -14.94 16.16
C GLY A 27 -7.70 -14.39 14.92
N GLY A 28 -6.38 -14.52 14.86
CA GLY A 28 -5.56 -14.18 13.69
C GLY A 28 -5.02 -12.75 13.68
N ALA A 29 -4.23 -12.45 12.66
CA ALA A 29 -3.58 -11.17 12.48
C ALA A 29 -3.99 -10.53 11.14
N TRP A 30 -4.08 -9.20 11.10
CA TRP A 30 -4.31 -8.48 9.87
C TRP A 30 -3.00 -8.22 9.13
N VAL A 31 -3.01 -8.42 7.81
CA VAL A 31 -1.87 -8.17 6.93
C VAL A 31 -2.28 -7.18 5.86
N LEU A 32 -1.42 -6.19 5.63
CA LEU A 32 -1.57 -5.16 4.60
C LEU A 32 -0.83 -5.58 3.32
N SER A 33 -1.49 -5.47 2.16
CA SER A 33 -0.90 -5.85 0.89
C SER A 33 0.32 -4.98 0.48
N TRP A 34 0.37 -3.74 0.97
CA TRP A 34 1.49 -2.82 0.73
C TRP A 34 2.58 -2.87 1.81
N LEU A 35 2.31 -3.53 2.94
CA LEU A 35 3.27 -3.72 4.03
C LEU A 35 3.31 -5.20 4.46
N PRO A 36 3.81 -6.09 3.57
CA PRO A 36 3.85 -7.52 3.86
C PRO A 36 4.89 -7.87 4.94
N GLY A 37 4.64 -8.96 5.66
CA GLY A 37 5.53 -9.48 6.70
C GLY A 37 5.35 -8.83 8.08
N TRP A 38 4.33 -7.98 8.22
CA TRP A 38 3.96 -7.35 9.47
C TRP A 38 2.56 -7.82 9.87
N GLU A 39 2.37 -8.06 11.16
CA GLU A 39 1.10 -8.47 11.75
C GLU A 39 0.49 -7.28 12.48
N PHE A 40 -0.76 -6.98 12.15
CA PHE A 40 -1.48 -5.83 12.67
C PHE A 40 -2.75 -6.23 13.41
N THR A 41 -3.15 -5.40 14.36
CA THR A 41 -4.52 -5.42 14.88
C THR A 41 -5.50 -4.95 13.81
N ARG A 42 -6.79 -5.14 14.06
CA ARG A 42 -7.83 -4.66 13.15
C ARG A 42 -7.79 -3.13 13.01
N GLU A 43 -7.57 -2.43 14.12
CA GLU A 43 -7.50 -0.98 14.18
C GLU A 43 -6.30 -0.46 13.39
N GLN A 44 -5.14 -1.08 13.56
CA GLN A 44 -3.94 -0.76 12.78
C GLN A 44 -4.15 -1.04 11.29
N ALA A 45 -4.83 -2.12 10.92
CA ALA A 45 -5.14 -2.41 9.53
C ALA A 45 -6.07 -1.35 8.92
N ILE A 46 -7.03 -0.82 9.69
CA ILE A 46 -7.87 0.31 9.27
C ILE A 46 -7.01 1.56 9.08
N ASP A 47 -6.11 1.86 10.02
CA ASP A 47 -5.21 3.00 9.92
C ASP A 47 -4.29 2.91 8.69
N GLY A 48 -3.74 1.73 8.41
CA GLY A 48 -2.91 1.51 7.24
C GLY A 48 -3.66 1.62 5.92
N MET A 49 -4.92 1.19 5.87
CA MET A 49 -5.76 1.38 4.68
C MET A 49 -6.18 2.85 4.50
N ALA A 50 -6.49 3.55 5.59
CA ALA A 50 -6.82 4.97 5.55
C ALA A 50 -5.60 5.82 5.15
N LEU A 51 -4.41 5.43 5.59
CA LEU A 51 -3.15 6.08 5.23
C LEU A 51 -2.86 5.95 3.73
N ASP A 52 -2.97 4.75 3.16
CA ASP A 52 -2.80 4.53 1.72
C ASP A 52 -3.85 5.28 0.88
N GLU A 53 -5.10 5.35 1.36
CA GLU A 53 -6.16 6.13 0.71
C GLU A 53 -5.84 7.64 0.69
N MET A 54 -5.42 8.19 1.83
CA MET A 54 -5.07 9.60 1.97
C MET A 54 -3.88 10.01 1.09
N LEU A 55 -2.87 9.15 1.01
CA LEU A 55 -1.70 9.37 0.15
C LEU A 55 -2.01 9.16 -1.33
N SER A 56 -3.09 8.43 -1.64
CA SER A 56 -3.56 8.20 -3.00
C SER A 56 -4.40 9.35 -3.56
N ASP A 57 -5.08 10.12 -2.71
CA ASP A 57 -5.88 11.28 -3.12
C ASP A 57 -5.74 12.47 -2.14
N PRO A 58 -4.64 13.21 -2.23
CA PRO A 58 -4.35 14.31 -1.30
C PRO A 58 -5.26 15.53 -1.48
N ASP A 59 -5.95 15.66 -2.62
CA ASP A 59 -6.85 16.79 -2.89
C ASP A 59 -8.17 16.72 -2.09
N SER A 60 -8.40 15.62 -1.37
CA SER A 60 -9.61 15.37 -0.57
C SER A 60 -9.63 16.08 0.79
N VAL A 61 -8.48 16.60 1.26
CA VAL A 61 -8.29 17.26 2.56
C VAL A 61 -7.35 18.46 2.39
N ASP A 62 -7.40 19.45 3.28
CA ASP A 62 -6.36 20.49 3.35
C ASP A 62 -4.97 19.82 3.43
N GLY A 63 -4.06 20.17 2.52
CA GLY A 63 -2.79 19.46 2.33
C GLY A 63 -1.91 19.41 3.57
N ASP A 64 -1.92 20.45 4.41
CA ASP A 64 -1.14 20.45 5.66
C ASP A 64 -1.76 19.49 6.70
N LEU A 65 -3.09 19.54 6.86
CA LEU A 65 -3.81 18.64 7.76
C LEU A 65 -3.73 17.17 7.30
N ALA A 66 -3.75 16.93 5.99
CA ALA A 66 -3.59 15.61 5.41
C ALA A 66 -2.23 15.00 5.79
N VAL A 67 -1.14 15.77 5.73
CA VAL A 67 0.20 15.28 6.08
C VAL A 67 0.32 14.99 7.56
N GLU A 68 -0.22 15.84 8.43
CA GLU A 68 -0.23 15.59 9.88
C GLU A 68 -1.02 14.34 10.24
N MET A 69 -2.21 14.18 9.66
CA MET A 69 -3.03 12.99 9.84
C MET A 69 -2.36 11.73 9.29
N ALA A 70 -1.66 11.84 8.16
CA ALA A 70 -0.88 10.74 7.60
C ALA A 70 0.29 10.36 8.53
N ALA A 71 0.97 11.32 9.14
CA ALA A 71 2.04 11.07 10.09
C ALA A 71 1.54 10.33 11.34
N LEU A 72 0.42 10.77 11.94
CA LEU A 72 -0.18 10.10 13.10
C LEU A 72 -0.58 8.65 12.80
N ARG A 73 -1.09 8.38 11.59
CA ARG A 73 -1.43 7.02 11.15
C ARG A 73 -0.19 6.18 10.87
N ALA A 74 0.89 6.77 10.35
CA ALA A 74 2.15 6.06 10.18
C ALA A 74 2.74 5.66 11.55
N GLU A 75 2.66 6.56 12.53
CA GLU A 75 3.08 6.29 13.91
C GLU A 75 2.27 5.17 14.57
N SER A 76 0.96 5.07 14.33
CA SER A 76 0.14 3.96 14.87
C SER A 76 0.53 2.59 14.32
N LEU A 77 1.18 2.56 13.14
CA LEU A 77 1.78 1.37 12.52
C LEU A 77 3.24 1.14 12.96
N GLY A 78 3.83 2.05 13.75
CA GLY A 78 5.22 1.98 14.19
C GLY A 78 6.23 2.27 13.07
N ILE A 79 5.85 3.00 12.03
CA ILE A 79 6.69 3.32 10.87
C ILE A 79 6.69 4.82 10.58
N GLY A 80 7.79 5.35 10.05
CA GLY A 80 7.85 6.76 9.65
C GLY A 80 7.01 7.03 8.39
N LEU A 81 6.45 8.24 8.28
CA LEU A 81 5.69 8.63 7.08
C LEU A 81 6.54 8.53 5.79
N GLU A 82 7.84 8.85 5.86
CA GLU A 82 8.79 8.70 4.75
C GLU A 82 8.87 7.25 4.24
N ASP A 83 8.93 6.32 5.18
CA ASP A 83 9.03 4.89 4.96
C ASP A 83 7.76 4.35 4.30
N VAL A 84 6.60 4.87 4.68
CA VAL A 84 5.30 4.54 4.07
C VAL A 84 5.27 5.02 2.62
N VAL A 85 5.54 6.30 2.40
CA VAL A 85 5.50 6.91 1.06
C VAL A 85 6.44 6.17 0.11
N THR A 86 7.66 5.87 0.57
CA THR A 86 8.66 5.13 -0.22
C THR A 86 8.15 3.74 -0.62
N ARG A 87 7.55 3.00 0.31
CA ARG A 87 7.00 1.65 0.05
C ARG A 87 5.83 1.69 -0.91
N LEU A 88 4.87 2.61 -0.69
CA LEU A 88 3.72 2.77 -1.59
C LEU A 88 4.16 3.17 -3.00
N PHE A 89 5.12 4.10 -3.11
CA PHE A 89 5.67 4.49 -4.41
C PHE A 89 6.35 3.32 -5.13
N ALA A 90 7.18 2.56 -4.43
CA ALA A 90 7.80 1.35 -4.98
C ALA A 90 6.76 0.35 -5.49
N ARG A 91 5.63 0.20 -4.78
CA ARG A 91 4.54 -0.68 -5.20
C ARG A 91 3.81 -0.18 -6.45
N VAL A 92 3.58 1.13 -6.56
CA VAL A 92 3.02 1.75 -7.77
C VAL A 92 3.91 1.47 -8.97
N VAL A 93 5.22 1.70 -8.83
CA VAL A 93 6.21 1.45 -9.89
C VAL A 93 6.22 -0.03 -10.30
N GLU A 94 6.22 -0.96 -9.34
CA GLU A 94 6.23 -2.39 -9.65
C GLU A 94 4.96 -2.83 -10.39
N ARG A 95 3.80 -2.34 -9.96
CA ARG A 95 2.53 -2.62 -10.63
C ARG A 95 2.50 -2.07 -12.05
N ASP A 96 3.03 -0.87 -12.27
CA ASP A 96 3.10 -0.29 -13.61
C ASP A 96 4.02 -1.12 -14.52
N ARG A 97 5.16 -1.61 -14.00
CA ARG A 97 6.01 -2.57 -14.73
C ARG A 97 5.27 -3.86 -15.08
N MET A 98 4.52 -4.44 -14.14
CA MET A 98 3.73 -5.65 -14.40
C MET A 98 2.66 -5.44 -15.48
N ARG A 99 1.96 -4.29 -15.45
CA ARG A 99 0.97 -3.92 -16.47
C ARG A 99 1.59 -3.77 -17.86
N HIS A 100 2.79 -3.19 -17.94
CA HIS A 100 3.52 -3.10 -19.20
C HIS A 100 3.89 -4.48 -19.74
N ARG A 101 4.44 -5.37 -18.89
CA ARG A 101 4.77 -6.75 -19.31
C ARG A 101 3.55 -7.54 -19.81
N GLN A 102 2.41 -7.41 -19.13
CA GLN A 102 1.16 -8.06 -19.53
C GLN A 102 0.68 -7.57 -20.91
N ALA A 103 0.73 -6.26 -21.15
CA ALA A 103 0.34 -5.69 -22.44
C ALA A 103 1.24 -6.15 -23.60
N ASP A 104 2.53 -6.37 -23.34
CA ASP A 104 3.47 -6.89 -24.33
C ASP A 104 3.27 -8.39 -24.60
N ALA A 105 2.91 -9.17 -23.58
CA ALA A 105 2.56 -10.58 -23.70
C ALA A 105 1.29 -10.78 -24.54
N ASP A 106 0.21 -10.04 -24.24
CA ASP A 106 -1.05 -10.11 -25.01
C ASP A 106 -0.82 -9.80 -26.49
N ARG A 107 0.01 -8.79 -26.80
CA ARG A 107 0.36 -8.42 -28.19
C ARG A 107 1.16 -9.52 -28.90
N SER A 108 2.00 -10.25 -28.16
CA SER A 108 2.82 -11.34 -28.70
C SER A 108 1.97 -12.59 -29.00
N GLU A 109 0.95 -12.87 -28.19
CA GLU A 109 -0.01 -13.95 -28.46
C GLU A 109 -0.88 -13.64 -29.67
N GLN A 110 -1.29 -12.37 -29.84
CA GLN A 110 -2.11 -11.93 -30.97
C GLN A 110 -1.35 -11.88 -32.31
N SER A 111 -0.02 -11.87 -32.28
CA SER A 111 0.85 -11.88 -33.46
C SER A 111 1.38 -13.26 -33.83
N LYS A 112 0.98 -14.32 -33.10
CA LYS A 112 1.18 -15.69 -33.54
C LYS A 112 0.30 -15.90 -34.79
N PRO A 113 0.88 -16.20 -35.97
CA PRO A 113 0.10 -16.31 -37.20
C PRO A 113 -0.90 -17.45 -37.04
N GLU A 114 -2.17 -17.08 -36.88
CA GLU A 114 -3.29 -18.00 -36.98
C GLU A 114 -3.16 -18.72 -38.32
N ARG A 115 -3.01 -20.04 -38.22
CA ARG A 115 -3.01 -20.95 -39.35
C ARG A 115 -4.30 -20.67 -40.13
N SER A 116 -4.15 -20.09 -41.31
CA SER A 116 -5.21 -19.44 -42.08
C SER A 116 -6.45 -20.31 -42.22
N VAL A 117 -7.56 -19.85 -41.67
CA VAL A 117 -8.90 -20.24 -42.10
C VAL A 117 -9.52 -19.03 -42.81
N PRO A 118 -9.81 -19.09 -44.12
CA PRO A 118 -10.34 -17.95 -44.85
C PRO A 118 -11.86 -17.86 -44.63
N GLY A 119 -12.33 -16.86 -43.89
CA GLY A 119 -13.76 -16.63 -43.76
C GLY A 119 -14.16 -15.51 -42.80
N ALA A 120 -14.32 -14.31 -43.36
CA ALA A 120 -15.29 -13.28 -42.95
C ALA A 120 -15.04 -12.43 -41.67
N SER A 121 -14.68 -11.17 -41.96
CA SER A 121 -15.28 -9.91 -41.46
C SER A 121 -14.94 -9.32 -40.07
N SER A 122 -14.25 -8.17 -40.18
CA SER A 122 -14.43 -6.88 -39.47
C SER A 122 -13.76 -6.67 -38.10
N PRO A 123 -12.74 -5.78 -38.02
CA PRO A 123 -12.29 -5.24 -36.74
C PRO A 123 -13.18 -4.07 -36.30
N ARG A 124 -13.82 -4.21 -35.14
CA ARG A 124 -14.46 -3.10 -34.42
C ARG A 124 -13.38 -2.15 -33.87
N PRO A 125 -13.56 -0.83 -33.94
CA PRO A 125 -12.61 0.12 -33.37
C PRO A 125 -12.65 0.03 -31.84
N GLY A 126 -11.55 -0.44 -31.25
CA GLY A 126 -11.31 -0.41 -29.81
C GLY A 126 -11.19 1.03 -29.32
N THR A 127 -11.81 1.31 -28.19
CA THR A 127 -11.79 2.60 -27.51
C THR A 127 -10.35 3.00 -27.10
N PRO A 128 -9.98 4.30 -27.14
CA PRO A 128 -8.62 4.75 -26.83
C PRO A 128 -8.24 4.56 -25.36
N ARG A 129 -7.16 3.80 -25.13
CA ARG A 129 -6.61 3.30 -23.86
C ARG A 129 -5.84 4.34 -23.02
N TRP A 130 -6.00 5.65 -23.25
CA TRP A 130 -5.19 6.70 -22.59
C TRP A 130 -5.84 7.34 -21.35
N LEU A 131 -7.12 7.08 -21.09
CA LEU A 131 -7.83 7.67 -19.94
C LEU A 131 -7.50 7.03 -18.58
N THR A 132 -6.92 5.83 -18.54
CA THR A 132 -6.50 5.18 -17.28
C THR A 132 -5.07 5.50 -16.86
N THR A 133 -4.25 6.05 -17.76
CA THR A 133 -2.81 6.30 -17.54
C THR A 133 -2.54 7.70 -16.96
N LEU A 134 -3.52 8.61 -17.01
CA LEU A 134 -3.33 10.01 -16.58
C LEU A 134 -3.48 10.24 -15.06
N ARG A 135 -4.03 9.27 -14.30
CA ARG A 135 -4.18 9.42 -12.84
C ARG A 135 -2.92 9.04 -12.05
N SER A 136 -2.02 8.22 -12.60
CA SER A 136 -0.76 7.81 -11.93
C SER A 136 0.37 8.83 -12.12
N ALA A 137 0.43 9.52 -13.26
CA ALA A 137 1.44 10.55 -13.51
C ALA A 137 1.21 11.84 -12.70
N LEU A 138 -0.05 12.18 -12.37
CA LEU A 138 -0.35 13.31 -11.49
C LEU A 138 -0.05 13.01 -10.00
N ARG A 139 -0.10 11.74 -9.56
CA ARG A 139 0.14 11.35 -8.16
C ARG A 139 1.59 11.55 -7.68
N ALA A 140 2.57 11.49 -8.58
CA ALA A 140 3.98 11.66 -8.22
C ALA A 140 4.36 13.13 -7.92
N ARG A 141 3.75 14.10 -8.62
CA ARG A 141 4.07 15.53 -8.43
C ARG A 141 3.47 16.12 -7.16
N THR A 142 2.30 15.65 -6.73
CA THR A 142 1.63 16.19 -5.54
C THR A 142 2.32 15.74 -4.25
N VAL A 143 2.82 14.50 -4.20
CA VAL A 143 3.63 14.00 -3.07
C VAL A 143 4.96 14.76 -2.95
N GLU A 144 5.59 15.13 -4.08
CA GLU A 144 6.84 15.91 -4.08
C GLU A 144 6.64 17.35 -3.52
N LEU A 145 5.50 17.97 -3.84
CA LEU A 145 5.13 19.30 -3.32
C LEU A 145 4.75 19.27 -1.83
N LEU A 146 4.02 18.24 -1.40
CA LEU A 146 3.71 18.00 0.01
C LEU A 146 4.98 17.70 0.84
N TRP A 147 5.93 16.96 0.26
CA TRP A 147 7.21 16.64 0.87
C TRP A 147 8.11 17.88 1.04
N ALA A 148 8.12 18.79 0.06
CA ALA A 148 8.85 20.06 0.16
C ALA A 148 8.33 20.96 1.29
N GLY A 149 7.03 20.87 1.62
CA GLY A 149 6.42 21.55 2.77
C GLY A 149 6.79 20.89 4.11
N TYR A 150 6.66 19.57 4.20
CA TYR A 150 6.96 18.80 5.41
C TYR A 150 8.44 18.90 5.83
N ARG A 151 9.37 18.72 4.87
CA ARG A 151 10.82 18.81 5.13
C ARG A 151 11.26 20.21 5.57
N ARG A 152 10.51 21.26 5.20
CA ARG A 152 10.76 22.64 5.65
C ARG A 152 10.34 22.86 7.12
N ARG A 153 9.36 22.11 7.62
CA ARG A 153 8.82 22.23 8.98
C ARG A 153 9.49 21.29 9.98
N HIS A 154 9.99 20.12 9.55
CA HIS A 154 10.61 19.11 10.43
C HIS A 154 12.01 18.70 9.97
N PRO A 155 13.06 19.50 10.22
CA PRO A 155 14.43 19.17 9.83
C PRO A 155 15.07 18.05 10.65
N ASN A 156 14.47 17.67 11.80
CA ASN A 156 15.02 16.73 12.78
C ASN A 156 14.20 15.43 12.92
N SER A 157 13.44 15.01 11.90
CA SER A 157 12.73 13.73 12.00
C SER A 157 13.72 12.58 12.21
N PRO A 158 13.55 11.78 13.28
CA PRO A 158 14.51 10.75 13.64
C PRO A 158 14.51 9.64 12.60
N GLN A 159 15.67 9.39 11.98
CA GLN A 159 15.92 8.15 11.26
C GLN A 159 15.93 7.02 12.28
N ILE A 160 14.84 6.28 12.40
CA ILE A 160 14.81 5.05 13.21
C ILE A 160 15.54 3.98 12.41
N GLY A 161 16.84 3.90 12.66
CA GLY A 161 17.71 2.85 12.16
C GLY A 161 17.25 1.46 12.60
N SER A 162 17.05 0.61 11.59
CA SER A 162 17.46 -0.80 11.53
C SER A 162 17.90 -1.49 12.83
N ARG A 163 17.13 -2.52 13.22
CA ARG A 163 17.52 -3.77 13.91
C ARG A 163 18.25 -3.68 15.26
N GLY A 164 17.55 -4.14 16.29
CA GLY A 164 18.14 -4.73 17.49
C GLY A 164 17.31 -5.93 17.95
N SER A 165 17.61 -7.10 17.40
CA SER A 165 17.13 -8.40 17.89
C SER A 165 17.71 -8.64 19.29
N GLY A 166 16.96 -8.29 20.33
CA GLY A 166 17.32 -8.53 21.72
C GLY A 166 16.40 -9.57 22.36
N THR A 167 16.79 -10.84 22.24
CA THR A 167 16.17 -11.97 22.92
C THR A 167 16.17 -11.76 24.44
N GLN A 168 15.04 -11.42 25.05
CA GLN A 168 14.91 -11.42 26.50
C GLN A 168 14.28 -12.74 26.95
N ARG A 169 15.11 -13.59 27.57
CA ARG A 169 14.76 -14.87 28.19
C ARG A 169 13.72 -14.66 29.30
N PRO A 170 12.79 -15.61 29.51
CA PRO A 170 11.94 -15.62 30.70
C PRO A 170 12.78 -16.00 31.94
N ALA A 171 12.67 -15.20 33.00
CA ALA A 171 13.15 -15.57 34.32
C ALA A 171 12.19 -16.61 34.90
N ALA A 172 12.75 -17.79 35.19
CA ALA A 172 12.08 -18.91 35.80
C ALA A 172 11.85 -18.68 37.31
N CYS A 173 10.91 -19.48 37.81
CA CYS A 173 10.58 -19.77 39.20
C CYS A 173 11.79 -19.87 40.14
N ASP A 174 11.64 -19.32 41.34
CA ASP A 174 12.16 -19.86 42.59
C ASP A 174 11.28 -19.26 43.71
N ALA A 175 10.33 -20.03 44.25
CA ALA A 175 10.50 -20.90 45.42
C ALA A 175 10.29 -20.14 46.75
N LEU A 176 9.15 -20.45 47.38
CA LEU A 176 8.88 -20.30 48.82
C LEU A 176 10.06 -20.86 49.65
N PRO A 177 10.20 -20.39 50.90
CA PRO A 177 9.85 -21.34 51.95
C PRO A 177 9.02 -20.77 53.09
N ASP A 178 8.33 -21.74 53.66
CA ASP A 178 7.54 -21.83 54.89
C ASP A 178 8.35 -21.45 56.15
N ARG A 179 7.83 -20.53 56.97
CA ARG A 179 7.80 -20.60 58.44
C ARG A 179 7.14 -19.38 59.09
#